data_AF-A0A6M3J5X8-F1
#
_entry.id   AF-A0A6M3J5X8-F1
#
_cell.length_a   1.000
_cell.length_b   1.000
_cell.length_c   1.000
_cell.angle_alpha   90.00
_cell.angle_beta   90.00
_cell.angle_gamma   90.00
#
_symmetry.space_group_name_H-M   'P 1'
#
loop_
_entity.id
_entity.type
_entity.pdbx_description
1 polymer ?
#
loop_
_entity_poly.entity_id
_entity_poly.type
_entity_poly.pdbx_seq_one_letter_code
_entity_poly.pdbx_strand_id
1 'polypeptide(L)'
;MIIPLLVRRRGTILIDTFTGAGPLSGHSPDTGPSNFYSASGVTWELDGAGNLINTPTLGSTLITDGSFAATTKATAKTVVGITKANPGVVTFAAGHGYLNGHVIYFFGLTEMTELNGGYFKLRNNAGNTFELSSQPIGTWDTASHDTSGYGSAETTGGACVQRVTLTSWTVSNAEWAPGVNGSGSLTGTADCSSVGGTNISQSVLEIGRWYQSIYTLNRTSGSCYAQMGSLVLGTKSVDGTYTEYGIAEGSTNFIIRALPLLGSISTVSVKKLTDSELSERHDMGFSQGYFQQTLASIPVGALVGVDLLWNAAGTDGLRAYINRATGTGVLRAQIAGVWQTALIDTAITYSAGKNLVVLFDGQYVYLFYNNALVGTRQDISALTTITSNTYWGNFSTDSSTTISAVTAKPLSYGADLFDPGVYAIGIGGWVKYGNNTVTNDAGEIKITYVDSAPGAYLDLKDSKDLSADLVVGGIYCLEGTARVNEGSVNTAIYNGSQNVGTTTVTSLTPVRFRIFSIEKSLYGSQIILAGMGGTEIIWLGGNMTLRKVQ
;
A
#
# COMPACT_ATOMS: atom_id res chain seq x y z
N MET A 1 -31.90 -4.76 -37.89
CA MET A 1 -33.23 -5.23 -37.41
C MET A 1 -32.97 -6.25 -36.31
N ILE A 2 -33.81 -6.29 -35.25
CA ILE A 2 -33.65 -7.16 -34.05
C ILE A 2 -32.39 -6.75 -33.23
N ILE A 3 -32.44 -6.19 -32.02
CA ILE A 3 -33.17 -6.49 -30.77
C ILE A 3 -32.73 -7.82 -30.11
N PRO A 4 -31.87 -7.74 -29.08
CA PRO A 4 -31.91 -8.69 -27.98
C PRO A 4 -32.38 -7.99 -26.69
N LEU A 5 -33.39 -8.56 -26.04
CA LEU A 5 -33.86 -8.14 -24.73
C LEU A 5 -33.04 -8.83 -23.62
N LEU A 6 -32.86 -8.12 -22.50
CA LEU A 6 -32.42 -8.59 -21.18
C LEU A 6 -33.01 -9.99 -20.84
N VAL A 7 -32.33 -10.93 -20.15
CA VAL A 7 -31.93 -10.88 -18.73
C VAL A 7 -30.91 -11.98 -18.36
N ARG A 8 -29.78 -11.61 -17.72
CA ARG A 8 -28.86 -12.35 -16.78
C ARG A 8 -28.34 -13.77 -17.20
N ARG A 9 -27.12 -14.21 -16.84
CA ARG A 9 -26.18 -13.80 -15.77
C ARG A 9 -24.72 -14.10 -16.19
N ARG A 10 -23.78 -13.20 -15.83
CA ARG A 10 -22.29 -13.23 -15.87
C ARG A 10 -21.57 -14.49 -16.41
N GLY A 11 -20.57 -14.38 -17.31
CA GLY A 11 -20.00 -13.15 -17.89
C GLY A 11 -18.89 -13.32 -18.94
N THR A 12 -18.63 -12.20 -19.64
CA THR A 12 -17.54 -11.84 -20.57
C THR A 12 -17.01 -12.88 -21.56
N ILE A 13 -17.39 -12.70 -22.83
CA ILE A 13 -16.66 -13.16 -24.02
C ILE A 13 -15.57 -12.12 -24.35
N LEU A 14 -14.38 -12.56 -24.76
CA LEU A 14 -13.45 -11.74 -25.57
C LEU A 14 -13.45 -12.27 -27.00
N ILE A 15 -13.76 -11.39 -27.95
CA ILE A 15 -13.56 -11.60 -29.39
C ILE A 15 -12.28 -10.85 -29.73
N ASP A 16 -11.29 -11.55 -30.28
CA ASP A 16 -10.17 -10.90 -30.97
C ASP A 16 -10.44 -10.92 -32.48
N THR A 17 -10.35 -9.74 -33.11
CA THR A 17 -10.69 -9.53 -34.52
C THR A 17 -9.43 -9.48 -35.39
N PHE A 18 -8.95 -10.66 -35.79
CA PHE A 18 -7.94 -10.76 -36.85
C PHE A 18 -8.52 -10.39 -38.22
N THR A 19 -8.64 -9.09 -38.48
CA THR A 19 -9.05 -8.55 -39.79
C THR A 19 -7.89 -8.56 -40.78
N GLY A 20 -7.66 -9.71 -41.44
CA GLY A 20 -6.63 -9.85 -42.46
C GLY A 20 -6.82 -11.08 -43.34
N ALA A 21 -7.50 -10.92 -44.48
CA ALA A 21 -7.65 -11.99 -45.48
C ALA A 21 -6.65 -11.79 -46.64
N GLY A 22 -5.56 -12.55 -46.65
CA GLY A 22 -4.55 -12.52 -47.72
C GLY A 22 -3.42 -13.54 -47.50
N PRO A 23 -2.92 -14.24 -48.54
CA PRO A 23 -1.90 -15.26 -48.38
C PRO A 23 -0.45 -14.78 -48.57
N LEU A 24 0.42 -15.23 -47.65
CA LEU A 24 1.85 -15.58 -47.80
C LEU A 24 2.98 -14.53 -47.77
N SER A 25 4.09 -15.02 -47.20
CA SER A 25 5.52 -14.67 -47.37
C SER A 25 6.04 -13.34 -46.81
N GLY A 26 7.09 -13.40 -45.97
CA GLY A 26 8.04 -12.28 -45.92
C GLY A 26 8.80 -11.91 -44.63
N HIS A 27 8.77 -12.65 -43.52
CA HIS A 27 9.62 -12.31 -42.36
C HIS A 27 10.41 -13.50 -41.81
N SER A 28 11.71 -13.30 -41.62
CA SER A 28 12.64 -14.27 -41.03
C SER A 28 12.72 -14.07 -39.52
N PRO A 29 12.74 -15.12 -38.69
CA PRO A 29 13.29 -15.02 -37.35
C PRO A 29 14.80 -14.76 -37.46
N ASP A 30 15.31 -13.77 -36.72
CA ASP A 30 16.75 -13.55 -36.54
C ASP A 30 17.11 -13.64 -35.05
N THR A 31 18.41 -13.66 -34.76
CA THR A 31 18.98 -14.61 -33.79
C THR A 31 19.85 -13.91 -32.74
N GLY A 32 19.72 -14.34 -31.47
CA GLY A 32 20.46 -13.78 -30.34
C GLY A 32 20.50 -14.77 -29.16
N PRO A 33 21.61 -14.88 -28.41
CA PRO A 33 21.97 -16.19 -27.83
C PRO A 33 21.55 -16.42 -26.36
N SER A 34 20.81 -17.51 -26.18
CA SER A 34 20.96 -18.51 -25.10
C SER A 34 21.37 -18.07 -23.69
N ASN A 35 20.43 -18.16 -22.76
CA ASN A 35 20.73 -18.56 -21.38
C ASN A 35 19.95 -19.86 -21.07
N PHE A 36 20.54 -21.01 -21.41
CA PHE A 36 19.96 -22.32 -21.16
C PHE A 36 20.09 -22.69 -19.67
N TYR A 37 18.97 -22.77 -18.95
CA TYR A 37 18.85 -23.67 -17.80
C TYR A 37 17.96 -24.85 -18.19
N SER A 38 18.60 -25.94 -18.61
CA SER A 38 17.93 -27.17 -19.02
C SER A 38 17.40 -27.94 -17.80
N ALA A 39 16.13 -27.70 -17.45
CA ALA A 39 15.33 -28.78 -16.88
C ALA A 39 15.21 -29.87 -17.97
N SER A 40 15.57 -31.12 -17.64
CA SER A 40 15.74 -32.17 -18.65
C SER A 40 14.43 -32.53 -19.36
N GLY A 41 14.48 -32.71 -20.68
CA GLY A 41 13.40 -33.29 -21.48
C GLY A 41 12.40 -32.32 -22.12
N VAL A 42 12.71 -31.02 -22.20
CA VAL A 42 11.77 -30.00 -22.71
C VAL A 42 12.32 -29.29 -23.95
N THR A 43 12.04 -29.83 -25.14
CA THR A 43 12.18 -29.07 -26.40
C THR A 43 10.98 -28.16 -26.61
N TRP A 44 11.25 -26.93 -27.03
CA TRP A 44 10.25 -26.00 -27.53
C TRP A 44 10.34 -25.98 -29.05
N GLU A 45 9.21 -26.19 -29.74
CA GLU A 45 9.12 -26.15 -31.20
C GLU A 45 8.01 -25.20 -31.63
N LEU A 46 8.15 -24.59 -32.81
CA LEU A 46 7.09 -23.81 -33.43
C LEU A 46 6.27 -24.72 -34.33
N ASP A 47 4.95 -24.71 -34.19
CA ASP A 47 4.08 -25.42 -35.13
C ASP A 47 4.05 -24.74 -36.52
N GLY A 48 3.41 -25.41 -37.50
CA GLY A 48 3.23 -24.88 -38.85
C GLY A 48 2.35 -23.62 -38.96
N ALA A 49 1.82 -23.11 -37.85
CA ALA A 49 1.09 -21.84 -37.75
C ALA A 49 1.85 -20.77 -36.91
N GLY A 50 3.03 -21.10 -36.37
CA GLY A 50 3.89 -20.18 -35.61
C GLY A 50 3.68 -20.19 -34.10
N ASN A 51 2.96 -21.16 -33.53
CA ASN A 51 2.72 -21.24 -32.09
C ASN A 51 3.86 -21.95 -31.35
N LEU A 52 4.30 -21.38 -30.22
CA LEU A 52 5.28 -22.00 -29.32
C LEU A 52 4.67 -23.20 -28.57
N ILE A 53 4.99 -24.41 -29.02
CA ILE A 53 4.68 -25.65 -28.29
C ILE A 53 5.72 -25.87 -27.21
N ASN A 54 5.26 -25.98 -25.96
CA ASN A 54 6.05 -26.47 -24.84
C ASN A 54 5.63 -27.91 -24.53
N THR A 55 6.57 -28.85 -24.44
CA THR A 55 6.27 -30.26 -24.11
C THR A 55 6.91 -30.69 -22.78
N PRO A 56 6.55 -30.09 -21.63
CA PRO A 56 7.15 -30.42 -20.35
C PRO A 56 6.54 -31.71 -19.80
N THR A 57 7.35 -32.77 -19.73
CA THR A 57 6.93 -34.01 -19.06
C THR A 57 7.10 -33.85 -17.55
N LEU A 58 6.00 -33.84 -16.77
CA LEU A 58 5.87 -34.47 -15.43
C LEU A 58 4.58 -34.03 -14.70
N GLY A 59 4.19 -34.85 -13.71
CA GLY A 59 3.46 -34.38 -12.53
C GLY A 59 1.93 -34.39 -12.61
N SER A 60 1.31 -35.21 -11.75
CA SER A 60 -0.12 -35.13 -11.50
C SER A 60 -0.46 -33.94 -10.59
N THR A 61 -1.05 -32.87 -11.14
CA THR A 61 -2.24 -32.18 -10.59
C THR A 61 -2.81 -31.17 -11.61
N LEU A 62 -4.03 -31.49 -12.06
CA LEU A 62 -5.04 -30.75 -12.84
C LEU A 62 -5.20 -29.24 -12.53
N ILE A 63 -5.76 -28.34 -13.37
CA ILE A 63 -6.19 -28.23 -14.80
C ILE A 63 -6.03 -26.73 -15.21
N THR A 64 -6.42 -26.11 -16.35
CA THR A 64 -7.40 -26.29 -17.48
C THR A 64 -6.95 -25.31 -18.61
N ASP A 65 -7.48 -25.20 -19.84
CA ASP A 65 -8.58 -25.82 -20.60
C ASP A 65 -8.20 -25.87 -22.09
N GLY A 66 -8.89 -26.66 -22.90
CA GLY A 66 -8.77 -26.67 -24.37
C GLY A 66 -9.26 -27.97 -25.01
N SER A 67 -9.02 -29.12 -24.38
CA SER A 67 -9.69 -30.38 -24.71
C SER A 67 -9.77 -31.32 -23.50
N PHE A 68 -11.00 -31.68 -23.09
CA PHE A 68 -11.24 -32.58 -21.96
C PHE A 68 -11.03 -34.07 -22.35
N ALA A 69 -9.80 -34.42 -22.71
CA ALA A 69 -9.41 -35.78 -23.13
C ALA A 69 -9.05 -36.74 -21.96
N ALA A 70 -9.42 -36.39 -20.71
CA ALA A 70 -9.08 -37.18 -19.51
C ALA A 70 -10.21 -37.18 -18.46
N THR A 71 -11.39 -37.71 -18.81
CA THR A 71 -12.48 -37.89 -17.84
C THR A 71 -12.14 -39.01 -16.86
N THR A 72 -12.13 -38.74 -15.55
CA THR A 72 -12.07 -39.78 -14.52
C THR A 72 -13.34 -40.62 -14.56
N LYS A 73 -13.20 -41.82 -15.11
CA LYS A 73 -14.28 -42.81 -15.27
C LYS A 73 -14.62 -43.41 -13.91
N ALA A 74 -15.91 -43.54 -13.59
CA ALA A 74 -16.38 -44.26 -12.40
C ALA A 74 -16.00 -45.76 -12.49
N THR A 75 -16.19 -46.52 -11.40
CA THR A 75 -15.99 -47.99 -11.43
C THR A 75 -16.86 -48.64 -12.50
N ALA A 76 -16.27 -49.53 -13.30
CA ALA A 76 -16.94 -50.23 -14.39
C ALA A 76 -18.15 -51.04 -13.91
N LYS A 77 -19.22 -51.04 -14.71
CA LYS A 77 -20.43 -51.84 -14.51
C LYS A 77 -20.67 -52.72 -15.73
N THR A 78 -20.93 -54.01 -15.47
CA THR A 78 -21.13 -55.03 -16.50
C THR A 78 -22.44 -54.81 -17.27
N VAL A 79 -22.32 -54.78 -18.60
CA VAL A 79 -23.42 -54.89 -19.54
C VAL A 79 -23.70 -56.37 -19.76
N VAL A 80 -24.96 -56.77 -19.61
CA VAL A 80 -25.43 -58.16 -19.78
C VAL A 80 -26.15 -58.34 -21.12
N GLY A 81 -26.57 -57.24 -21.75
CA GLY A 81 -26.98 -57.25 -23.16
C GLY A 81 -27.50 -55.89 -23.63
N ILE A 82 -27.64 -55.74 -24.95
CA ILE A 82 -28.22 -54.54 -25.60
C ILE A 82 -29.08 -54.98 -26.78
N THR A 83 -30.36 -54.61 -26.78
CA THR A 83 -31.29 -54.99 -27.86
C THR A 83 -30.97 -54.25 -29.17
N LYS A 84 -31.15 -54.95 -30.30
CA LYS A 84 -31.11 -54.40 -31.66
C LYS A 84 -32.53 -53.94 -32.04
N ALA A 85 -32.88 -52.71 -31.67
CA ALA A 85 -34.25 -52.19 -31.72
C ALA A 85 -34.29 -50.65 -31.75
N ASN A 86 -35.49 -50.07 -31.88
CA ASN A 86 -35.75 -48.65 -31.65
C ASN A 86 -36.88 -48.51 -30.61
N PRO A 87 -36.60 -48.04 -29.38
CA PRO A 87 -35.29 -47.73 -28.82
C PRO A 87 -34.40 -48.97 -28.61
N GLY A 88 -33.08 -48.78 -28.67
CA GLY A 88 -32.11 -49.74 -28.15
C GLY A 88 -32.14 -49.77 -26.62
N VAL A 89 -32.28 -50.95 -26.02
CA VAL A 89 -32.41 -51.15 -24.57
C VAL A 89 -31.18 -51.88 -24.04
N VAL A 90 -30.42 -51.23 -23.15
CA VAL A 90 -29.29 -51.82 -22.44
C VAL A 90 -29.76 -52.47 -21.13
N THR A 91 -29.22 -53.65 -20.85
CA THR A 91 -29.43 -54.42 -19.61
C THR A 91 -28.13 -54.51 -18.83
N PHE A 92 -28.15 -54.15 -17.55
CA PHE A 92 -26.99 -54.22 -16.66
C PHE A 92 -27.07 -55.41 -15.69
N ALA A 93 -25.92 -55.78 -15.11
CA ALA A 93 -25.91 -56.63 -13.93
C ALA A 93 -26.55 -55.91 -12.71
N ALA A 94 -27.18 -56.67 -11.82
CA ALA A 94 -27.80 -56.13 -10.61
C ALA A 94 -26.79 -55.37 -9.73
N GLY A 95 -27.23 -54.29 -9.07
CA GLY A 95 -26.34 -53.42 -8.29
C GLY A 95 -25.50 -52.44 -9.13
N HIS A 96 -25.88 -52.20 -10.39
CA HIS A 96 -25.23 -51.20 -11.24
C HIS A 96 -25.33 -49.77 -10.68
N GLY A 97 -26.44 -49.39 -10.04
CA GLY A 97 -26.58 -48.10 -9.35
C GLY A 97 -26.80 -46.88 -10.25
N TYR A 98 -27.34 -47.10 -11.46
CA TYR A 98 -27.65 -46.02 -12.41
C TYR A 98 -29.12 -45.60 -12.34
N LEU A 99 -29.38 -44.36 -12.75
CA LEU A 99 -30.70 -43.73 -12.80
C LEU A 99 -30.94 -43.06 -14.15
N ASN A 100 -32.19 -42.74 -14.45
CA ASN A 100 -32.55 -41.96 -15.64
C ASN A 100 -31.80 -40.61 -15.64
N GLY A 101 -31.27 -40.22 -16.81
CA GLY A 101 -30.44 -39.04 -16.98
C GLY A 101 -28.94 -39.26 -16.76
N HIS A 102 -28.51 -40.41 -16.24
CA HIS A 102 -27.07 -40.74 -16.19
C HIS A 102 -26.49 -40.88 -17.60
N VAL A 103 -25.26 -40.40 -17.77
CA VAL A 103 -24.48 -40.52 -19.01
C VAL A 103 -23.41 -41.58 -18.79
N ILE A 104 -23.33 -42.56 -19.67
CA ILE A 104 -22.36 -43.65 -19.63
C ILE A 104 -21.48 -43.67 -20.89
N TYR A 105 -20.31 -44.29 -20.77
CA TYR A 105 -19.38 -44.57 -21.87
C TYR A 105 -19.20 -46.09 -21.99
N PHE A 106 -19.39 -46.65 -23.19
CA PHE A 106 -19.24 -48.09 -23.43
C PHE A 106 -17.83 -48.48 -23.90
N PHE A 107 -17.38 -49.67 -23.50
CA PHE A 107 -16.12 -50.28 -23.94
C PHE A 107 -16.14 -51.79 -23.74
N GLY A 108 -15.45 -52.52 -24.61
CA GLY A 108 -15.39 -53.98 -24.53
C GLY A 108 -16.71 -54.68 -24.82
N LEU A 109 -17.66 -54.02 -25.50
CA LEU A 109 -18.76 -54.69 -26.18
C LEU A 109 -18.20 -55.47 -27.38
N THR A 110 -18.58 -56.73 -27.54
CA THR A 110 -18.02 -57.64 -28.56
C THR A 110 -18.95 -57.95 -29.73
N GLU A 111 -20.25 -57.69 -29.59
CA GLU A 111 -21.26 -57.90 -30.65
C GLU A 111 -21.87 -56.58 -31.14
N MET A 112 -22.19 -55.64 -30.24
CA MET A 112 -22.67 -54.29 -30.60
C MET A 112 -21.54 -53.26 -30.53
N THR A 113 -20.52 -53.49 -31.33
CA THR A 113 -19.24 -52.75 -31.27
C THR A 113 -19.35 -51.26 -31.58
N GLU A 114 -20.40 -50.85 -32.30
CA GLU A 114 -20.67 -49.47 -32.76
C GLU A 114 -20.93 -48.48 -31.61
N LEU A 115 -21.26 -48.99 -30.41
CA LEU A 115 -21.41 -48.18 -29.20
C LEU A 115 -20.08 -47.96 -28.46
N ASN A 116 -19.03 -48.75 -28.72
CA ASN A 116 -17.74 -48.60 -28.03
C ASN A 116 -17.12 -47.23 -28.32
N GLY A 117 -16.63 -46.55 -27.28
CA GLY A 117 -16.05 -45.20 -27.41
C GLY A 117 -17.09 -44.06 -27.41
N GLY A 118 -18.37 -44.36 -27.62
CA GLY A 118 -19.44 -43.37 -27.55
C GLY A 118 -19.91 -43.09 -26.11
N TYR A 119 -20.52 -41.91 -25.93
CA TYR A 119 -21.22 -41.52 -24.71
C TYR A 119 -22.73 -41.50 -24.95
N PHE A 120 -23.49 -42.19 -24.10
CA PHE A 120 -24.94 -42.34 -24.24
C PHE A 120 -25.65 -42.01 -22.93
N LYS A 121 -26.87 -41.46 -23.03
CA LYS A 121 -27.71 -41.09 -21.89
C LYS A 121 -28.78 -42.16 -21.66
N LEU A 122 -28.94 -42.59 -20.41
CA LEU A 122 -29.88 -43.62 -19.98
C LEU A 122 -31.25 -43.02 -19.64
N ARG A 123 -32.33 -43.70 -20.02
CA ARG A 123 -33.72 -43.31 -19.68
C ARG A 123 -34.65 -44.51 -19.50
N ASN A 124 -35.90 -44.24 -19.14
CA ASN A 124 -37.00 -45.22 -19.04
C ASN A 124 -36.65 -46.50 -18.25
N ASN A 125 -35.92 -46.35 -17.14
CA ASN A 125 -35.53 -47.45 -16.25
C ASN A 125 -36.68 -48.42 -15.92
N ALA A 126 -36.49 -49.69 -16.28
CA ALA A 126 -37.28 -50.82 -15.81
C ALA A 126 -36.35 -51.86 -15.14
N GLY A 127 -36.15 -51.68 -13.83
CA GLY A 127 -35.34 -52.58 -12.99
C GLY A 127 -33.84 -52.45 -13.23
N ASN A 128 -33.29 -53.34 -14.07
CA ASN A 128 -31.89 -53.31 -14.51
C ASN A 128 -31.75 -52.88 -15.99
N THR A 129 -32.86 -52.52 -16.65
CA THR A 129 -32.91 -52.19 -18.09
C THR A 129 -33.21 -50.71 -18.32
N PHE A 130 -32.59 -50.13 -19.34
CA PHE A 130 -32.71 -48.71 -19.69
C PHE A 130 -32.73 -48.56 -21.21
N GLU A 131 -33.53 -47.63 -21.71
CA GLU A 131 -33.37 -47.17 -23.10
C GLU A 131 -32.14 -46.27 -23.24
N LEU A 132 -31.49 -46.33 -24.39
CA LEU A 132 -30.50 -45.36 -24.83
C LEU A 132 -31.19 -44.16 -25.51
N SER A 133 -30.75 -42.94 -25.18
CA SER A 133 -31.19 -41.70 -25.81
C SER A 133 -30.20 -41.22 -26.87
N SER A 134 -30.70 -40.72 -28.00
CA SER A 134 -29.91 -40.09 -29.07
C SER A 134 -29.70 -38.58 -28.87
N GLN A 135 -30.28 -38.01 -27.81
CA GLN A 135 -30.24 -36.58 -27.55
C GLN A 135 -28.82 -36.08 -27.15
N PRO A 136 -28.37 -34.90 -27.64
CA PRO A 136 -27.08 -34.32 -27.26
C PRO A 136 -26.94 -34.14 -25.74
N ILE A 137 -25.75 -34.46 -25.22
CA ILE A 137 -25.51 -34.56 -23.78
C ILE A 137 -25.68 -33.21 -23.09
N GLY A 138 -26.73 -33.07 -22.29
CA GLY A 138 -27.11 -31.83 -21.60
C GLY A 138 -28.54 -31.36 -21.93
N THR A 139 -29.17 -31.93 -22.96
CA THR A 139 -30.58 -31.64 -23.31
C THR A 139 -31.58 -32.53 -22.56
N TRP A 140 -32.85 -32.09 -22.53
CA TRP A 140 -33.97 -32.86 -21.97
C TRP A 140 -34.31 -34.07 -22.86
N ASP A 141 -34.67 -35.19 -22.23
CA ASP A 141 -34.80 -36.46 -22.96
C ASP A 141 -36.12 -36.60 -23.70
N THR A 142 -36.06 -36.83 -25.00
CA THR A 142 -37.25 -36.97 -25.88
C THR A 142 -37.06 -37.92 -27.05
N ALA A 143 -35.83 -38.26 -27.47
CA ALA A 143 -35.57 -39.05 -28.68
C ALA A 143 -34.81 -40.35 -28.39
N SER A 144 -35.32 -41.46 -28.93
CA SER A 144 -34.72 -42.79 -28.84
C SER A 144 -33.39 -42.87 -29.58
N HIS A 145 -32.43 -43.63 -29.06
CA HIS A 145 -31.33 -44.12 -29.88
C HIS A 145 -31.76 -45.39 -30.60
N ASP A 146 -31.59 -45.43 -31.93
CA ASP A 146 -31.94 -46.56 -32.77
C ASP A 146 -30.71 -47.45 -32.98
N THR A 147 -30.78 -48.70 -32.52
CA THR A 147 -29.73 -49.72 -32.70
C THR A 147 -30.11 -50.75 -33.76
N SER A 148 -31.27 -50.65 -34.41
CA SER A 148 -31.77 -51.64 -35.37
C SER A 148 -30.86 -51.80 -36.61
N GLY A 149 -30.09 -50.77 -36.95
CA GLY A 149 -29.09 -50.80 -38.03
C GLY A 149 -27.71 -51.35 -37.65
N TYR A 150 -27.44 -51.64 -36.38
CA TYR A 150 -26.14 -52.15 -35.92
C TYR A 150 -25.99 -53.66 -36.17
N GLY A 151 -24.77 -54.19 -36.15
CA GLY A 151 -24.43 -55.57 -36.54
C GLY A 151 -25.29 -56.63 -35.84
N SER A 152 -25.03 -56.84 -34.54
CA SER A 152 -25.76 -57.80 -33.69
C SER A 152 -26.39 -57.11 -32.48
N ALA A 153 -27.36 -57.78 -31.86
CA ALA A 153 -27.72 -57.49 -30.47
C ALA A 153 -26.55 -57.93 -29.57
N GLU A 154 -26.28 -57.19 -28.49
CA GLU A 154 -25.24 -57.61 -27.54
C GLU A 154 -25.81 -58.64 -26.57
N THR A 155 -25.14 -59.79 -26.48
CA THR A 155 -25.48 -60.94 -25.63
C THR A 155 -24.25 -61.52 -24.92
N THR A 156 -23.06 -61.35 -25.49
CA THR A 156 -21.78 -61.68 -24.83
C THR A 156 -21.39 -60.70 -23.72
N GLY A 157 -21.91 -59.47 -23.78
CA GLY A 157 -21.83 -58.45 -22.74
C GLY A 157 -20.70 -57.46 -22.98
N GLY A 158 -20.20 -56.87 -21.89
CA GLY A 158 -19.12 -55.89 -21.92
C GLY A 158 -19.16 -54.97 -20.71
N ALA A 159 -18.61 -53.76 -20.83
CA ALA A 159 -18.57 -52.81 -19.73
C ALA A 159 -19.03 -51.40 -20.14
N CYS A 160 -19.52 -50.67 -19.14
CA CYS A 160 -19.68 -49.24 -19.24
C CYS A 160 -19.23 -48.56 -17.94
N VAL A 161 -19.01 -47.25 -18.02
CA VAL A 161 -18.66 -46.39 -16.88
C VAL A 161 -19.47 -45.11 -16.94
N GLN A 162 -19.98 -44.66 -15.80
CA GLN A 162 -20.65 -43.37 -15.71
C GLN A 162 -19.64 -42.23 -15.92
N ARG A 163 -20.04 -41.25 -16.74
CA ARG A 163 -19.34 -39.97 -16.89
C ARG A 163 -19.53 -39.16 -15.62
N VAL A 164 -18.53 -39.20 -14.73
CA VAL A 164 -18.50 -38.32 -13.55
C VAL A 164 -18.52 -36.88 -14.05
N THR A 165 -19.49 -36.11 -13.60
CA THR A 165 -19.55 -34.66 -13.78
C THR A 165 -19.20 -34.05 -12.43
N LEU A 166 -18.24 -33.12 -12.36
CA LEU A 166 -17.97 -32.41 -11.10
C LEU A 166 -19.19 -31.55 -10.75
N THR A 167 -19.99 -32.02 -9.80
CA THR A 167 -21.21 -31.33 -9.34
C THR A 167 -20.92 -30.22 -8.33
N SER A 168 -19.73 -30.20 -7.73
CA SER A 168 -19.26 -29.12 -6.86
C SER A 168 -17.73 -29.11 -6.76
N TRP A 169 -17.09 -27.99 -7.11
CA TRP A 169 -15.72 -27.68 -6.68
C TRP A 169 -15.80 -26.84 -5.40
N THR A 170 -15.97 -27.49 -4.25
CA THR A 170 -15.85 -26.86 -2.94
C THR A 170 -14.38 -26.80 -2.54
N VAL A 171 -13.69 -25.71 -2.89
CA VAL A 171 -12.37 -25.41 -2.31
C VAL A 171 -12.53 -25.21 -0.79
N SER A 172 -12.02 -26.17 -0.03
CA SER A 172 -11.99 -26.10 1.44
C SER A 172 -10.86 -25.18 1.90
N ASN A 173 -11.06 -23.87 1.74
CA ASN A 173 -10.26 -22.82 2.40
C ASN A 173 -8.75 -22.82 2.10
N ALA A 174 -8.37 -23.08 0.83
CA ALA A 174 -6.97 -23.11 0.37
C ALA A 174 -6.84 -22.55 -1.07
N GLU A 175 -5.59 -22.39 -1.53
CA GLU A 175 -5.17 -21.98 -2.90
C GLU A 175 -5.56 -20.53 -3.29
N TRP A 176 -4.71 -19.50 -3.18
CA TRP A 176 -3.27 -19.38 -2.87
C TRP A 176 -2.32 -20.15 -3.79
N ALA A 177 -1.91 -19.51 -4.89
CA ALA A 177 -0.79 -19.94 -5.74
C ALA A 177 0.28 -18.83 -5.76
N PRO A 178 1.53 -19.10 -5.32
CA PRO A 178 2.58 -18.07 -5.24
C PRO A 178 3.11 -17.70 -6.64
N GLY A 179 2.94 -16.43 -7.02
CA GLY A 179 3.34 -15.90 -8.32
C GLY A 179 4.83 -15.61 -8.36
N VAL A 180 5.55 -16.42 -9.15
CA VAL A 180 6.99 -16.29 -9.32
C VAL A 180 7.30 -15.06 -10.19
N ASN A 181 7.76 -13.97 -9.56
CA ASN A 181 8.97 -13.24 -9.97
C ASN A 181 9.30 -12.11 -8.96
N GLY A 182 10.60 -11.95 -8.63
CA GLY A 182 11.09 -10.76 -7.90
C GLY A 182 11.05 -10.83 -6.37
N SER A 183 11.59 -11.90 -5.76
CA SER A 183 11.97 -12.00 -4.32
C SER A 183 10.92 -11.54 -3.29
N GLY A 184 10.10 -12.48 -2.81
CA GLY A 184 9.21 -12.28 -1.65
C GLY A 184 7.73 -12.04 -1.98
N SER A 185 7.38 -11.85 -3.25
CA SER A 185 6.00 -11.68 -3.69
C SER A 185 5.17 -12.94 -3.46
N LEU A 186 4.25 -12.90 -2.49
CA LEU A 186 3.05 -13.72 -2.55
C LEU A 186 2.19 -13.29 -3.75
N THR A 187 1.32 -14.16 -4.26
CA THR A 187 0.15 -13.72 -5.03
C THR A 187 -1.10 -14.47 -4.62
N GLY A 188 -2.25 -13.83 -4.69
CA GLY A 188 -3.54 -14.46 -4.45
C GLY A 188 -4.70 -13.75 -5.15
N THR A 189 -5.82 -14.46 -5.25
CA THR A 189 -7.12 -13.92 -5.68
C THR A 189 -8.14 -14.27 -4.61
N ALA A 190 -8.90 -13.27 -4.17
CA ALA A 190 -10.00 -13.40 -3.22
C ALA A 190 -11.27 -12.80 -3.84
N ASP A 191 -12.14 -13.66 -4.37
CA ASP A 191 -13.49 -13.26 -4.77
C ASP A 191 -14.35 -13.02 -3.53
N CYS A 192 -15.00 -11.86 -3.42
CA CYS A 192 -15.64 -11.42 -2.18
C CYS A 192 -17.10 -11.00 -2.42
N SER A 193 -18.00 -11.93 -2.08
CA SER A 193 -19.44 -11.84 -2.34
C SER A 193 -20.28 -11.61 -1.08
N SER A 194 -19.68 -11.15 0.04
CA SER A 194 -20.36 -10.98 1.33
C SER A 194 -19.89 -9.75 2.13
N VAL A 195 -20.67 -9.39 3.15
CA VAL A 195 -20.64 -8.06 3.78
C VAL A 195 -19.73 -8.02 5.01
N GLY A 196 -18.64 -7.23 4.95
CA GLY A 196 -17.86 -6.81 6.12
C GLY A 196 -16.75 -7.77 6.62
N GLY A 197 -16.33 -8.74 5.81
CA GLY A 197 -15.30 -9.72 6.18
C GLY A 197 -13.85 -9.23 6.02
N THR A 198 -12.93 -9.89 6.72
CA THR A 198 -11.53 -9.99 6.27
C THR A 198 -11.48 -10.92 5.06
N ASN A 199 -10.96 -10.46 3.92
CA ASN A 199 -10.86 -11.29 2.69
C ASN A 199 -9.57 -12.10 2.66
N ILE A 200 -8.48 -11.50 3.11
CA ILE A 200 -7.12 -12.06 3.10
C ILE A 200 -6.48 -11.70 4.45
N SER A 201 -5.80 -12.65 5.08
CA SER A 201 -4.96 -12.43 6.26
C SER A 201 -3.83 -13.47 6.26
N GLN A 202 -2.57 -13.02 6.32
CA GLN A 202 -1.40 -13.91 6.41
C GLN A 202 -0.32 -13.33 7.31
N SER A 203 0.25 -14.14 8.21
CA SER A 203 1.34 -13.75 9.10
C SER A 203 2.70 -13.79 8.39
N VAL A 204 2.96 -12.82 7.53
CA VAL A 204 4.11 -12.78 6.59
C VAL A 204 4.92 -11.48 6.68
N LEU A 205 4.59 -10.60 7.61
CA LEU A 205 5.28 -9.34 7.85
C LEU A 205 6.21 -9.43 9.07
N GLU A 206 7.38 -8.80 8.97
CA GLU A 206 8.23 -8.44 10.09
C GLU A 206 7.85 -7.04 10.59
N ILE A 207 7.52 -6.91 11.87
CA ILE A 207 7.25 -5.59 12.48
C ILE A 207 8.50 -4.71 12.38
N GLY A 208 8.32 -3.41 12.07
CA GLY A 208 9.43 -2.48 11.89
C GLY A 208 10.13 -2.58 10.51
N ARG A 209 9.47 -3.19 9.52
CA ARG A 209 9.95 -3.27 8.13
C ARG A 209 8.98 -2.63 7.14
N TRP A 210 9.52 -2.11 6.05
CA TRP A 210 8.76 -1.56 4.92
C TRP A 210 8.28 -2.65 3.98
N TYR A 211 7.08 -2.45 3.45
CA TYR A 211 6.48 -3.31 2.43
C TYR A 211 5.85 -2.49 1.30
N GLN A 212 5.96 -3.01 0.09
CA GLN A 212 5.06 -2.72 -1.02
C GLN A 212 3.93 -3.75 -0.98
N SER A 213 2.71 -3.34 -1.28
CA SER A 213 1.60 -4.23 -1.60
C SER A 213 0.99 -3.85 -2.94
N ILE A 214 0.55 -4.83 -3.70
CA ILE A 214 -0.14 -4.63 -4.98
C ILE A 214 -1.44 -5.43 -4.94
N TYR A 215 -2.55 -4.87 -5.40
CA TYR A 215 -3.81 -5.61 -5.57
C TYR A 215 -4.71 -4.94 -6.61
N THR A 216 -5.51 -5.74 -7.32
CA THR A 216 -6.49 -5.24 -8.30
C THR A 216 -7.90 -5.40 -7.75
N LEU A 217 -8.66 -4.32 -7.73
CA LEU A 217 -10.04 -4.25 -7.24
C LEU A 217 -11.00 -4.13 -8.43
N ASN A 218 -11.95 -5.07 -8.53
CA ASN A 218 -13.01 -5.08 -9.55
C ASN A 218 -14.37 -5.11 -8.85
N ARG A 219 -15.15 -4.02 -8.94
CA ARG A 219 -16.28 -3.74 -8.04
C ARG A 219 -17.62 -3.63 -8.77
N THR A 220 -18.67 -4.04 -8.07
CA THR A 220 -20.06 -3.62 -8.30
C THR A 220 -20.48 -2.56 -7.28
N SER A 221 -20.04 -2.68 -6.01
CA SER A 221 -20.26 -1.70 -4.94
C SER A 221 -19.35 -1.96 -3.72
N GLY A 222 -19.25 -1.00 -2.78
CA GLY A 222 -18.54 -1.15 -1.50
C GLY A 222 -17.15 -0.49 -1.46
N SER A 223 -16.22 -0.99 -0.65
CA SER A 223 -14.82 -0.56 -0.58
C SER A 223 -13.91 -1.66 -0.02
N CYS A 224 -12.59 -1.47 -0.12
CA CYS A 224 -11.63 -2.30 0.61
C CYS A 224 -10.43 -1.47 1.08
N TYR A 225 -9.58 -2.07 1.90
CA TYR A 225 -8.23 -1.58 2.18
C TYR A 225 -7.27 -2.74 2.40
N ALA A 226 -5.99 -2.48 2.17
CA ALA A 226 -4.91 -3.29 2.72
C ALA A 226 -4.59 -2.86 4.17
N GLN A 227 -4.00 -3.77 4.96
CA GLN A 227 -3.35 -3.45 6.23
C GLN A 227 -1.96 -4.08 6.28
N MET A 228 -0.99 -3.34 6.82
CA MET A 228 0.36 -3.82 7.13
C MET A 228 0.50 -3.93 8.65
N GLY A 229 0.10 -5.08 9.17
CA GLY A 229 -0.13 -5.26 10.60
C GLY A 229 -1.35 -4.44 11.05
N SER A 230 -1.16 -3.55 12.03
CA SER A 230 -2.18 -2.59 12.47
C SER A 230 -2.35 -1.39 11.55
N LEU A 231 -1.35 -1.04 10.74
CA LEU A 231 -1.41 0.12 9.84
C LEU A 231 -2.45 -0.12 8.73
N VAL A 232 -3.55 0.64 8.73
CA VAL A 232 -4.58 0.61 7.69
C VAL A 232 -4.15 1.51 6.52
N LEU A 233 -4.10 0.95 5.31
CA LEU A 233 -3.82 1.71 4.09
C LEU A 233 -5.10 2.36 3.53
N GLY A 234 -4.96 3.35 2.65
CA GLY A 234 -6.03 4.29 2.33
C GLY A 234 -7.18 3.62 1.60
N THR A 235 -8.41 3.70 2.13
CA THR A 235 -9.59 2.97 1.62
C THR A 235 -9.86 3.23 0.13
N LYS A 236 -10.04 2.15 -0.64
CA LYS A 236 -10.29 2.17 -2.09
C LYS A 236 -11.77 2.00 -2.41
N SER A 237 -12.27 2.89 -3.27
CA SER A 237 -13.68 2.99 -3.67
C SER A 237 -13.90 3.04 -5.20
N VAL A 238 -12.85 2.82 -5.99
CA VAL A 238 -12.85 2.83 -7.46
C VAL A 238 -12.33 1.47 -7.97
N ASP A 239 -12.54 1.13 -9.24
CA ASP A 239 -11.87 0.00 -9.88
C ASP A 239 -10.39 0.32 -10.17
N GLY A 240 -9.55 -0.71 -10.22
CA GLY A 240 -8.16 -0.60 -10.70
C GLY A 240 -7.14 -1.37 -9.87
N THR A 241 -5.90 -1.36 -10.35
CA THR A 241 -4.73 -1.90 -9.64
C THR A 241 -4.12 -0.81 -8.75
N TYR A 242 -3.96 -1.12 -7.47
CA TYR A 242 -3.35 -0.25 -6.48
C TYR A 242 -1.99 -0.80 -6.07
N THR A 243 -0.98 0.05 -6.11
CA THR A 243 0.31 -0.17 -5.44
C THR A 243 0.34 0.74 -4.21
N GLU A 244 0.46 0.15 -3.02
CA GLU A 244 0.47 0.89 -1.75
C GLU A 244 1.64 0.48 -0.87
N TYR A 245 2.14 1.45 -0.11
CA TYR A 245 3.33 1.30 0.72
C TYR A 245 3.05 1.61 2.18
N GLY A 246 3.76 0.90 3.06
CA GLY A 246 3.63 1.09 4.49
C GLY A 246 4.67 0.34 5.29
N ILE A 247 4.72 0.64 6.58
CA ILE A 247 5.50 -0.06 7.58
C ILE A 247 4.60 -1.07 8.30
N ALA A 248 5.10 -2.27 8.55
CA ALA A 248 4.38 -3.26 9.34
C ALA A 248 4.46 -2.90 10.83
N GLU A 249 3.31 -2.66 11.45
CA GLU A 249 3.19 -2.24 12.86
C GLU A 249 2.33 -3.21 13.67
N GLY A 250 2.65 -3.43 14.95
CA GLY A 250 1.79 -4.09 15.94
C GLY A 250 1.41 -5.57 15.70
N SER A 251 1.57 -6.09 14.49
CA SER A 251 1.19 -7.44 14.07
C SER A 251 1.98 -7.86 12.83
N THR A 252 2.23 -9.16 12.70
CA THR A 252 2.87 -9.79 11.53
C THR A 252 1.90 -10.00 10.36
N ASN A 253 0.61 -9.64 10.50
CA ASN A 253 -0.41 -9.94 9.49
C ASN A 253 -0.46 -8.91 8.37
N PHE A 254 -0.25 -9.34 7.12
CA PHE A 254 -0.76 -8.63 5.95
C PHE A 254 -2.23 -8.98 5.76
N ILE A 255 -3.09 -7.98 5.57
CA ILE A 255 -4.55 -8.15 5.50
C ILE A 255 -5.10 -7.40 4.29
N ILE A 256 -6.06 -7.99 3.57
CA ILE A 256 -7.02 -7.22 2.76
C ILE A 256 -8.41 -7.38 3.37
N ARG A 257 -9.10 -6.27 3.67
CA ARG A 257 -10.45 -6.28 4.26
C ARG A 257 -11.48 -5.70 3.29
N ALA A 258 -12.63 -6.36 3.16
CA ALA A 258 -13.80 -5.81 2.51
C ALA A 258 -14.60 -4.91 3.48
N LEU A 259 -15.02 -3.76 2.97
CA LEU A 259 -16.06 -2.92 3.57
C LEU A 259 -17.28 -3.00 2.64
N PRO A 260 -18.38 -3.65 3.09
CA PRO A 260 -19.53 -4.02 2.25
C PRO A 260 -19.31 -4.22 0.75
N LEU A 261 -18.30 -5.01 0.37
CA LEU A 261 -17.84 -5.18 -1.00
C LEU A 261 -18.64 -6.24 -1.74
N LEU A 262 -19.13 -5.88 -2.92
CA LEU A 262 -19.63 -6.81 -3.93
C LEU A 262 -18.70 -6.70 -5.14
N GLY A 263 -17.81 -7.66 -5.32
CA GLY A 263 -16.76 -7.62 -6.35
C GLY A 263 -15.69 -8.68 -6.11
N SER A 264 -14.57 -8.58 -6.82
CA SER A 264 -13.40 -9.43 -6.59
C SER A 264 -12.16 -8.58 -6.31
N ILE A 265 -11.23 -9.16 -5.56
CA ILE A 265 -9.87 -8.63 -5.38
C ILE A 265 -8.90 -9.68 -5.92
N SER A 266 -8.06 -9.31 -6.88
CA SER A 266 -7.11 -10.21 -7.56
C SER A 266 -5.69 -9.65 -7.51
N THR A 267 -4.73 -10.44 -8.00
CA THR A 267 -3.30 -10.07 -8.11
C THR A 267 -2.70 -9.56 -6.80
N VAL A 268 -3.13 -10.10 -5.66
CA VAL A 268 -2.78 -9.59 -4.33
C VAL A 268 -1.39 -10.03 -3.93
N SER A 269 -0.42 -9.12 -3.96
CA SER A 269 0.95 -9.34 -3.50
C SER A 269 1.35 -8.42 -2.35
N VAL A 270 2.38 -8.86 -1.64
CA VAL A 270 3.12 -8.05 -0.66
C VAL A 270 4.60 -8.44 -0.73
N LYS A 271 5.49 -7.45 -0.77
CA LYS A 271 6.95 -7.60 -0.88
C LYS A 271 7.63 -6.73 0.18
N LYS A 272 8.58 -7.31 0.91
CA LYS A 272 9.47 -6.57 1.82
C LYS A 272 10.44 -5.70 1.01
N LEU A 273 10.59 -4.44 1.40
CA LEU A 273 11.50 -3.50 0.72
C LEU A 273 12.79 -3.30 1.53
N THR A 274 13.90 -3.09 0.82
CA THR A 274 15.14 -2.58 1.42
C THR A 274 15.14 -1.05 1.41
N ASP A 275 15.96 -0.43 2.28
CA ASP A 275 16.10 1.04 2.24
C ASP A 275 16.80 1.55 0.96
N SER A 276 17.53 0.69 0.23
CA SER A 276 18.08 1.02 -1.09
C SER A 276 17.06 0.95 -2.24
N GLU A 277 15.87 0.39 -2.01
CA GLU A 277 14.73 0.44 -2.95
C GLU A 277 13.82 1.66 -2.68
N LEU A 278 14.07 2.38 -1.58
CA LEU A 278 13.21 3.43 -1.04
C LEU A 278 13.86 4.83 -1.04
N SER A 279 15.19 4.88 -0.99
CA SER A 279 15.93 6.11 -0.78
C SER A 279 17.24 6.18 -1.55
N GLU A 280 17.59 7.40 -1.95
CA GLU A 280 18.91 7.77 -2.47
C GLU A 280 19.55 8.76 -1.47
N ARG A 281 20.75 8.43 -0.96
CA ARG A 281 21.41 9.18 0.12
C ARG A 281 22.87 9.52 -0.23
N HIS A 282 23.28 10.72 0.13
CA HIS A 282 24.63 11.27 -0.09
C HIS A 282 25.20 11.81 1.22
N ASP A 283 26.52 11.70 1.41
CA ASP A 283 27.19 12.37 2.52
C ASP A 283 27.23 13.88 2.25
N MET A 284 26.59 14.66 3.10
CA MET A 284 26.54 16.11 2.98
C MET A 284 27.65 16.81 3.80
N GLY A 285 28.42 16.06 4.59
CA GLY A 285 29.48 16.60 5.46
C GLY A 285 29.00 17.45 6.63
N PHE A 286 27.69 17.54 6.90
CA PHE A 286 27.12 18.25 8.04
C PHE A 286 26.06 17.43 8.78
N SER A 287 26.07 17.55 10.11
CA SER A 287 25.11 16.93 11.03
C SER A 287 24.10 17.93 11.62
N GLN A 288 24.15 19.21 11.25
CA GLN A 288 23.14 20.22 11.59
C GLN A 288 22.78 21.00 10.33
N GLY A 289 21.51 21.08 10.00
CA GLY A 289 21.07 21.60 8.71
C GLY A 289 19.57 21.60 8.51
N TYR A 290 19.16 21.98 7.31
CA TYR A 290 17.80 21.82 6.84
C TYR A 290 17.75 21.18 5.45
N PHE A 291 16.67 20.45 5.20
CA PHE A 291 16.31 19.89 3.91
C PHE A 291 14.95 20.46 3.51
N GLN A 292 14.86 20.99 2.29
CA GLN A 292 13.64 21.51 1.70
C GLN A 292 13.39 20.85 0.33
N GLN A 293 12.14 20.45 0.10
CA GLN A 293 11.71 19.77 -1.11
C GLN A 293 10.33 20.29 -1.53
N THR A 294 10.20 20.72 -2.79
CA THR A 294 8.90 21.12 -3.33
C THR A 294 8.17 19.87 -3.81
N LEU A 295 7.06 19.49 -3.16
CA LEU A 295 6.33 18.29 -3.54
C LEU A 295 5.48 18.54 -4.79
N ALA A 296 5.80 17.85 -5.89
CA ALA A 296 4.94 17.75 -7.07
C ALA A 296 3.62 16.99 -6.76
N SER A 297 2.82 16.71 -7.78
CA SER A 297 1.60 15.89 -7.61
C SER A 297 1.97 14.45 -7.24
N ILE A 298 1.55 14.01 -6.05
CA ILE A 298 1.79 12.63 -5.56
C ILE A 298 0.50 11.79 -5.72
N PRO A 299 0.57 10.51 -6.15
CA PRO A 299 -0.58 9.60 -6.13
C PRO A 299 -1.08 9.23 -4.72
N VAL A 300 -2.32 8.73 -4.62
CA VAL A 300 -2.89 8.26 -3.34
C VAL A 300 -2.45 6.81 -3.08
N GLY A 301 -1.53 6.63 -2.13
CA GLY A 301 -0.89 5.35 -1.81
C GLY A 301 0.64 5.43 -1.81
N ALA A 302 1.19 6.47 -2.46
CA ALA A 302 2.62 6.77 -2.46
C ALA A 302 3.05 7.56 -1.21
N LEU A 303 4.32 7.41 -0.85
CA LEU A 303 5.00 8.13 0.22
C LEU A 303 6.19 8.89 -0.37
N VAL A 304 6.36 10.16 -0.01
CA VAL A 304 7.48 11.00 -0.47
C VAL A 304 8.02 11.82 0.69
N GLY A 305 9.33 11.95 0.77
CA GLY A 305 10.00 12.79 1.74
C GLY A 305 11.52 12.72 1.68
N VAL A 306 12.12 12.70 2.87
CA VAL A 306 13.57 12.88 3.08
C VAL A 306 14.10 11.87 4.10
N ASP A 307 15.28 11.33 3.80
CA ASP A 307 16.16 10.63 4.73
C ASP A 307 17.20 11.61 5.30
N LEU A 308 17.38 11.65 6.62
CA LEU A 308 18.28 12.61 7.29
C LEU A 308 19.13 11.93 8.35
N LEU A 309 20.33 12.45 8.60
CA LEU A 309 21.23 11.98 9.66
C LEU A 309 21.47 10.46 9.60
N TRP A 310 21.65 9.92 8.38
CA TRP A 310 21.95 8.51 8.20
C TRP A 310 23.43 8.22 8.36
N ASN A 311 23.74 7.06 8.95
CA ASN A 311 25.08 6.52 8.92
C ASN A 311 25.42 5.94 7.53
N ALA A 312 26.71 5.85 7.21
CA ALA A 312 27.18 5.30 5.93
C ALA A 312 26.75 3.83 5.69
N ALA A 313 26.47 3.08 6.77
CA ALA A 313 26.00 1.70 6.70
C ALA A 313 24.52 1.58 6.27
N GLY A 314 23.73 2.66 6.38
CA GLY A 314 22.30 2.62 6.09
C GLY A 314 21.48 1.81 7.10
N THR A 315 21.82 1.91 8.40
CA THR A 315 21.15 1.20 9.51
C THR A 315 20.59 2.11 10.60
N ASP A 316 21.09 3.34 10.70
CA ASP A 316 20.72 4.28 11.76
C ASP A 316 20.51 5.66 11.13
N GLY A 317 19.36 6.28 11.38
CA GLY A 317 19.00 7.56 10.77
C GLY A 317 17.52 7.91 10.93
N LEU A 318 17.10 9.02 10.33
CA LEU A 318 15.73 9.52 10.34
C LEU A 318 15.10 9.44 8.96
N ARG A 319 13.78 9.24 8.92
CA ARG A 319 12.97 9.44 7.72
C ARG A 319 11.75 10.28 8.05
N ALA A 320 11.56 11.34 7.30
CA ALA A 320 10.41 12.24 7.42
C ALA A 320 9.67 12.32 6.08
N TYR A 321 8.36 12.08 6.09
CA TYR A 321 7.61 11.86 4.85
C TYR A 321 6.14 12.22 4.95
N ILE A 322 5.54 12.49 3.79
CA ILE A 322 4.10 12.65 3.62
C ILE A 322 3.50 11.30 3.23
N ASN A 323 2.59 10.80 4.06
CA ASN A 323 1.81 9.61 3.78
C ASN A 323 0.47 9.99 3.13
N ARG A 324 0.36 9.75 1.82
CA ARG A 324 -0.87 10.05 1.06
C ARG A 324 -1.97 9.01 1.20
N ALA A 325 -1.70 7.87 1.85
CA ALA A 325 -2.70 6.86 2.17
C ALA A 325 -3.48 7.20 3.45
N THR A 326 -2.79 7.70 4.48
CA THR A 326 -3.38 8.12 5.77
C THR A 326 -3.73 9.61 5.82
N GLY A 327 -3.10 10.45 5.00
CA GLY A 327 -3.20 11.91 5.10
C GLY A 327 -2.36 12.50 6.23
N THR A 328 -1.29 11.82 6.66
CA THR A 328 -0.41 12.29 7.75
C THR A 328 0.98 12.69 7.27
N GLY A 329 1.59 13.65 7.97
CA GLY A 329 3.03 13.91 7.91
C GLY A 329 3.69 13.17 9.07
N VAL A 330 4.78 12.47 8.76
CA VAL A 330 5.38 11.47 9.65
C VAL A 330 6.88 11.72 9.83
N LEU A 331 7.41 11.48 11.03
CA LEU A 331 8.84 11.40 11.35
C LEU A 331 9.09 10.10 12.12
N ARG A 332 10.05 9.28 11.66
CA ARG A 332 10.49 8.03 12.30
C ARG A 332 12.00 7.95 12.37
N ALA A 333 12.50 7.27 13.39
CA ALA A 333 13.89 6.83 13.47
C ALA A 333 14.03 5.37 13.03
N GLN A 334 15.15 5.04 12.41
CA GLN A 334 15.67 3.67 12.30
C GLN A 334 16.87 3.55 13.27
N ILE A 335 16.93 2.42 13.99
CA ILE A 335 18.04 2.08 14.90
C ILE A 335 18.45 0.63 14.61
N ALA A 336 19.73 0.37 14.38
CA ALA A 336 20.27 -0.95 14.04
C ALA A 336 19.50 -1.68 12.92
N GLY A 337 19.04 -0.93 11.92
CA GLY A 337 18.26 -1.43 10.79
C GLY A 337 16.78 -1.66 11.07
N VAL A 338 16.25 -1.33 12.25
CA VAL A 338 14.85 -1.53 12.64
C VAL A 338 14.12 -0.20 12.79
N TRP A 339 13.00 -0.04 12.08
CA TRP A 339 12.17 1.16 12.15
C TRP A 339 11.37 1.21 13.45
N GLN A 340 11.45 2.34 14.13
CA GLN A 340 10.77 2.59 15.40
C GLN A 340 9.34 3.12 15.19
N THR A 341 8.58 3.20 16.29
CA THR A 341 7.34 3.98 16.37
C THR A 341 7.57 5.42 15.90
N ALA A 342 6.53 6.03 15.32
CA ALA A 342 6.59 7.43 14.90
C ALA A 342 6.87 8.39 16.06
N LEU A 343 7.83 9.29 15.85
CA LEU A 343 8.09 10.46 16.71
C LEU A 343 7.06 11.57 16.39
N ILE A 344 6.66 11.66 15.13
CA ILE A 344 5.52 12.46 14.66
C ILE A 344 4.70 11.56 13.75
N ASP A 345 3.40 11.45 14.01
CA ASP A 345 2.40 11.01 13.02
C ASP A 345 1.19 11.93 13.21
N THR A 346 0.96 12.86 12.29
CA THR A 346 -0.03 13.92 12.49
C THR A 346 -0.72 14.28 11.19
N ALA A 347 -2.05 14.43 11.25
CA ALA A 347 -2.88 14.75 10.09
C ALA A 347 -2.48 16.08 9.44
N ILE A 348 -2.42 16.09 8.10
CA ILE A 348 -2.17 17.26 7.28
C ILE A 348 -3.16 17.31 6.11
N THR A 349 -3.39 18.50 5.55
CA THR A 349 -4.06 18.65 4.27
C THR A 349 -3.00 18.78 3.17
N TYR A 350 -2.71 17.69 2.46
CA TYR A 350 -1.79 17.73 1.33
C TYR A 350 -2.32 18.64 0.19
N SER A 351 -1.41 19.38 -0.43
CA SER A 351 -1.60 20.15 -1.65
C SER A 351 -0.33 20.06 -2.52
N ALA A 352 -0.49 19.96 -3.84
CA ALA A 352 0.64 19.93 -4.77
C ALA A 352 1.33 21.30 -4.86
N GLY A 353 2.63 21.31 -5.18
CA GLY A 353 3.44 22.53 -5.24
C GLY A 353 3.77 23.12 -3.86
N LYS A 354 3.68 22.31 -2.79
CA LYS A 354 3.96 22.75 -1.41
C LYS A 354 5.25 22.16 -0.88
N ASN A 355 5.94 22.95 -0.06
CA ASN A 355 7.22 22.56 0.51
C ASN A 355 7.02 21.61 1.70
N LEU A 356 7.72 20.48 1.65
CA LEU A 356 8.18 19.76 2.82
C LEU A 356 9.51 20.41 3.26
N VAL A 357 9.63 20.73 4.55
CA VAL A 357 10.90 21.20 5.13
C VAL A 357 11.16 20.44 6.42
N VAL A 358 12.39 19.97 6.60
CA VAL A 358 12.83 19.33 7.84
C VAL A 358 14.12 20.00 8.29
N LEU A 359 14.20 20.34 9.57
CA LEU A 359 15.34 21.04 10.15
C LEU A 359 15.82 20.30 11.40
N PHE A 360 17.14 20.19 11.56
CA PHE A 360 17.77 19.65 12.77
C PHE A 360 18.89 20.57 13.26
N ASP A 361 18.83 20.93 14.55
CA ASP A 361 19.67 21.97 15.17
C ASP A 361 20.76 21.46 16.13
N GLY A 362 20.97 20.14 16.16
CA GLY A 362 21.85 19.44 17.10
C GLY A 362 21.11 18.76 18.25
N GLN A 363 19.87 19.16 18.54
CA GLN A 363 19.03 18.54 19.58
C GLN A 363 17.60 18.27 19.09
N TYR A 364 16.97 19.25 18.44
CA TYR A 364 15.58 19.21 18.03
C TYR A 364 15.41 18.99 16.52
N VAL A 365 14.52 18.08 16.14
CA VAL A 365 14.02 17.93 14.78
C VAL A 365 12.67 18.63 14.65
N TYR A 366 12.51 19.42 13.59
CA TYR A 366 11.28 20.09 13.22
C TYR A 366 10.82 19.57 11.85
N LEU A 367 9.57 19.12 11.75
CA LEU A 367 8.92 18.74 10.49
C LEU A 367 7.90 19.81 10.13
N PHE A 368 8.10 20.51 9.01
CA PHE A 368 7.17 21.50 8.49
C PHE A 368 6.60 21.06 7.14
N TYR A 369 5.34 21.41 6.90
CA TYR A 369 4.69 21.24 5.61
C TYR A 369 3.80 22.44 5.29
N ASN A 370 3.97 23.05 4.11
CA ASN A 370 3.27 24.28 3.71
C ASN A 370 3.33 25.38 4.80
N ASN A 371 4.53 25.60 5.35
CA ASN A 371 4.86 26.55 6.42
C ASN A 371 4.14 26.29 7.78
N ALA A 372 3.37 25.21 7.93
CA ALA A 372 2.83 24.77 9.22
C ALA A 372 3.79 23.74 9.84
N LEU A 373 3.94 23.75 11.17
CA LEU A 373 4.63 22.67 11.88
C LEU A 373 3.70 21.44 11.90
N VAL A 374 4.24 20.26 11.63
CA VAL A 374 3.51 18.99 11.71
C VAL A 374 3.74 18.41 13.10
N GLY A 375 2.67 18.25 13.88
CA GLY A 375 2.77 17.82 15.27
C GLY A 375 3.54 18.83 16.13
N THR A 376 4.59 18.38 16.81
CA THR A 376 5.51 19.20 17.61
C THR A 376 6.96 18.94 17.22
N ARG A 377 7.87 19.87 17.52
CA ARG A 377 9.31 19.59 17.48
C ARG A 377 9.64 18.40 18.39
N GLN A 378 10.61 17.59 17.99
CA GLN A 378 11.01 16.37 18.69
C GLN A 378 12.42 16.55 19.24
N ASP A 379 12.60 16.35 20.55
CA ASP A 379 13.93 16.20 21.13
C ASP A 379 14.48 14.82 20.78
N ILE A 380 15.64 14.77 20.11
CA ILE A 380 16.29 13.51 19.75
C ILE A 380 17.67 13.35 20.38
N SER A 381 17.99 14.11 21.43
CA SER A 381 19.26 14.02 22.16
C SER A 381 19.60 12.60 22.65
N ALA A 382 18.58 11.78 22.94
CA ALA A 382 18.74 10.37 23.32
C ALA A 382 19.14 9.44 22.15
N LEU A 383 18.98 9.86 20.89
CA LEU A 383 19.29 9.06 19.70
C LEU A 383 20.77 9.24 19.29
N THR A 384 21.67 8.84 20.18
CA THR A 384 23.12 9.09 20.07
C THR A 384 23.82 8.39 18.92
N THR A 385 23.19 7.38 18.28
CA THR A 385 23.67 6.76 17.02
C THR A 385 23.24 7.53 15.77
N ILE A 386 22.47 8.62 15.92
CA ILE A 386 21.86 9.40 14.83
C ILE A 386 22.37 10.85 14.83
N THR A 387 22.43 11.52 15.98
CA THR A 387 22.66 12.98 16.06
C THR A 387 24.00 13.50 15.52
N SER A 388 24.98 12.62 15.28
CA SER A 388 26.29 12.94 14.71
C SER A 388 26.44 12.63 13.20
N ASN A 389 25.47 11.94 12.61
CA ASN A 389 25.54 11.43 11.23
C ASN A 389 25.38 12.53 10.16
N THR A 390 25.91 12.27 8.97
CA THR A 390 26.04 13.26 7.88
C THR A 390 25.42 12.89 6.54
N TYR A 391 24.78 11.71 6.40
CA TYR A 391 24.09 11.36 5.14
C TYR A 391 22.66 11.88 5.12
N TRP A 392 22.29 12.56 4.04
CA TRP A 392 20.95 13.08 3.77
C TRP A 392 20.50 12.62 2.38
N GLY A 393 19.20 12.57 2.11
CA GLY A 393 18.72 11.97 0.87
C GLY A 393 17.23 12.12 0.61
N ASN A 394 16.82 11.75 -0.60
CA ASN A 394 15.42 11.65 -0.95
C ASN A 394 14.87 10.28 -0.49
N PHE A 395 13.63 10.27 -0.02
CA PHE A 395 12.83 9.05 0.16
C PHE A 395 11.61 9.15 -0.76
N SER A 396 11.37 8.14 -1.59
CA SER A 396 10.13 8.04 -2.38
C SER A 396 9.79 6.60 -2.72
N THR A 397 8.51 6.26 -2.66
CA THR A 397 7.99 4.96 -3.09
C THR A 397 7.44 4.98 -4.52
N ASP A 398 7.63 6.07 -5.28
CA ASP A 398 6.95 6.29 -6.55
C ASP A 398 7.84 7.03 -7.54
N SER A 399 8.31 6.31 -8.58
CA SER A 399 9.19 6.83 -9.63
C SER A 399 8.53 7.87 -10.55
N SER A 400 7.21 8.07 -10.47
CA SER A 400 6.52 9.17 -11.17
C SER A 400 6.54 10.48 -10.38
N THR A 401 6.90 10.46 -9.09
CA THR A 401 6.97 11.66 -8.26
C THR A 401 8.20 12.48 -8.60
N THR A 402 8.02 13.48 -9.47
CA THR A 402 9.10 14.37 -9.90
C THR A 402 9.54 15.28 -8.76
N ILE A 403 10.67 14.91 -8.13
CA ILE A 403 11.37 15.73 -7.14
C ILE A 403 12.03 16.90 -7.90
N SER A 404 11.27 17.97 -8.08
CA SER A 404 11.60 19.07 -9.01
C SER A 404 12.59 20.08 -8.45
N ALA A 405 12.73 20.17 -7.13
CA ALA A 405 13.78 20.92 -6.45
C ALA A 405 14.08 20.32 -5.06
N VAL A 406 15.36 20.05 -4.81
CA VAL A 406 15.91 19.69 -3.49
C VAL A 406 16.84 20.81 -3.03
N THR A 407 16.86 21.09 -1.73
CA THR A 407 17.86 21.95 -1.11
C THR A 407 18.21 21.36 0.25
N ALA A 408 19.43 20.82 0.37
CA ALA A 408 20.02 20.38 1.62
C ALA A 408 21.18 21.34 1.96
N LYS A 409 21.16 21.97 3.14
CA LYS A 409 22.20 22.91 3.57
C LYS A 409 22.54 22.76 5.05
N PRO A 410 23.79 23.06 5.47
CA PRO A 410 24.10 23.25 6.88
C PRO A 410 23.36 24.47 7.43
N LEU A 411 23.19 24.57 8.75
CA LEU A 411 22.61 25.76 9.36
C LEU A 411 23.56 26.95 9.24
N SER A 412 23.25 27.87 8.32
CA SER A 412 23.87 29.17 8.20
C SER A 412 22.87 30.29 8.51
N TYR A 413 23.34 31.43 8.99
CA TYR A 413 22.50 32.51 9.52
C TYR A 413 22.87 33.85 8.90
N GLY A 414 21.87 34.64 8.51
CA GLY A 414 22.03 36.03 8.13
C GLY A 414 22.29 36.95 9.32
N ALA A 415 22.23 38.27 9.06
CA ALA A 415 22.23 39.29 10.09
C ALA A 415 21.07 39.09 11.09
N ASP A 416 21.28 39.54 12.32
CA ASP A 416 20.23 39.64 13.32
C ASP A 416 19.18 40.67 12.89
N LEU A 417 17.92 40.38 13.13
CA LEU A 417 16.81 41.24 12.80
C LEU A 417 16.39 42.13 13.96
N PHE A 418 16.68 41.77 15.22
CA PHE A 418 16.35 42.65 16.35
C PHE A 418 17.10 43.98 16.28
N ASP A 419 16.40 45.07 16.57
CA ASP A 419 16.96 46.41 16.55
C ASP A 419 18.07 46.58 17.62
N PRO A 420 19.25 47.10 17.24
CA PRO A 420 20.42 47.07 18.10
C PRO A 420 20.26 48.01 19.30
N GLY A 421 20.44 47.45 20.51
CA GLY A 421 20.51 48.19 21.76
C GLY A 421 19.16 48.45 22.46
N VAL A 422 18.02 48.08 21.85
CA VAL A 422 16.67 48.27 22.42
C VAL A 422 16.57 47.73 23.86
N TYR A 423 17.04 46.51 24.09
CA TYR A 423 16.95 45.82 25.37
C TYR A 423 18.07 46.19 26.37
N ALA A 424 19.02 47.06 26.00
CA ALA A 424 20.12 47.44 26.92
C ALA A 424 19.63 48.36 28.05
N ILE A 425 18.58 49.16 27.80
CA ILE A 425 17.95 50.08 28.76
C ILE A 425 16.42 50.12 28.67
N GLY A 426 15.83 49.65 27.56
CA GLY A 426 14.38 49.68 27.30
C GLY A 426 13.71 48.31 27.42
N ILE A 427 12.39 48.29 27.23
CA ILE A 427 11.59 47.05 27.14
C ILE A 427 11.21 46.67 25.71
N GLY A 428 11.65 47.45 24.71
CA GLY A 428 11.18 47.31 23.32
C GLY A 428 9.66 47.43 23.17
N GLY A 429 9.14 46.74 22.18
CA GLY A 429 7.73 46.59 21.84
C GLY A 429 7.00 45.50 22.62
N TRP A 430 7.58 44.97 23.71
CA TRP A 430 6.92 43.98 24.58
C TRP A 430 5.64 44.53 25.20
N VAL A 431 4.54 43.79 25.05
CA VAL A 431 3.21 44.15 25.54
C VAL A 431 2.75 43.15 26.59
N LYS A 432 2.36 43.65 27.77
CA LYS A 432 1.82 42.84 28.86
C LYS A 432 0.42 42.29 28.56
N TYR A 433 0.10 41.14 29.14
CA TYR A 433 -1.29 40.73 29.36
C TYR A 433 -1.78 41.19 30.74
N GLY A 434 -3.04 41.65 30.80
CA GLY A 434 -3.66 42.09 32.06
C GLY A 434 -2.90 43.18 32.81
N ASN A 435 -2.77 43.01 34.12
CA ASN A 435 -2.08 43.91 35.02
C ASN A 435 -0.64 43.47 35.36
N ASN A 436 -0.13 42.40 34.74
CA ASN A 436 1.28 41.98 34.82
C ASN A 436 2.25 43.15 34.58
N THR A 437 3.50 43.03 35.06
CA THR A 437 4.52 44.07 34.82
C THR A 437 5.59 43.60 33.84
N VAL A 438 6.10 44.53 33.03
CA VAL A 438 7.24 44.34 32.13
C VAL A 438 8.21 45.49 32.39
N THR A 439 9.46 45.18 32.71
CA THR A 439 10.50 46.15 33.08
C THR A 439 11.86 45.70 32.57
N ASN A 440 12.75 46.65 32.23
CA ASN A 440 14.16 46.33 32.07
C ASN A 440 14.79 46.12 33.45
N ASP A 441 15.54 45.04 33.61
CA ASP A 441 16.27 44.68 34.84
C ASP A 441 17.72 44.36 34.44
N ALA A 442 18.57 45.40 34.48
CA ALA A 442 19.99 45.34 34.10
C ALA A 442 20.29 44.74 32.71
N GLY A 443 19.45 45.01 31.71
CA GLY A 443 19.58 44.48 30.35
C GLY A 443 18.85 43.15 30.10
N GLU A 444 18.10 42.63 31.09
CA GLU A 444 17.11 41.56 30.88
C GLU A 444 15.68 42.14 30.87
N ILE A 445 14.80 41.57 30.05
CA ILE A 445 13.36 41.86 30.05
C ILE A 445 12.71 41.02 31.15
N LYS A 446 12.46 41.67 32.29
CA LYS A 446 11.80 41.08 33.45
C LYS A 446 10.29 41.20 33.30
N ILE A 447 9.59 40.08 33.41
CA ILE A 447 8.14 39.97 33.28
C ILE A 447 7.60 39.29 34.53
N THR A 448 6.77 39.99 35.30
CA THR A 448 6.22 39.53 36.60
C THR A 448 4.73 39.26 36.48
N TYR A 449 4.28 38.11 36.98
CA TYR A 449 2.85 37.83 37.10
C TYR A 449 2.17 38.81 38.08
N VAL A 450 0.95 39.21 37.74
CA VAL A 450 0.00 39.88 38.65
C VAL A 450 -1.38 39.23 38.56
N ASP A 451 -1.89 39.00 37.34
CA ASP A 451 -3.24 38.47 37.12
C ASP A 451 -3.41 37.60 35.86
N SER A 452 -2.39 37.43 35.02
CA SER A 452 -2.53 36.80 33.71
C SER A 452 -1.42 35.80 33.39
N ALA A 453 -1.75 34.52 33.33
CA ALA A 453 -0.81 33.43 33.06
C ALA A 453 -0.06 33.53 31.69
N PRO A 454 -0.57 34.22 30.65
CA PRO A 454 0.18 34.53 29.44
C PRO A 454 1.31 35.58 29.59
N GLY A 455 1.54 36.16 30.76
CA GLY A 455 2.70 37.04 31.01
C GLY A 455 2.71 38.31 30.15
N ALA A 456 3.50 38.27 29.07
CA ALA A 456 3.62 39.29 28.04
C ALA A 456 3.93 38.63 26.68
N TYR A 457 3.84 39.41 25.60
CA TYR A 457 4.18 39.00 24.24
C TYR A 457 4.97 40.08 23.49
N LEU A 458 5.65 39.69 22.42
CA LEU A 458 6.29 40.58 21.45
C LEU A 458 5.89 40.18 20.03
N ASP A 459 5.22 41.09 19.32
CA ASP A 459 4.99 41.05 17.87
C ASP A 459 6.33 41.08 17.11
N LEU A 460 6.59 40.10 16.24
CA LEU A 460 7.81 40.02 15.42
C LEU A 460 7.59 40.65 14.03
N LYS A 461 7.82 41.96 13.92
CA LYS A 461 7.65 42.78 12.69
C LYS A 461 8.45 44.10 12.76
N ASP A 462 8.59 44.77 11.62
CA ASP A 462 9.34 46.02 11.44
C ASP A 462 8.83 47.15 12.36
N SER A 463 7.50 47.27 12.43
CA SER A 463 6.81 48.27 13.28
C SER A 463 6.86 48.01 14.80
N LYS A 464 7.89 47.31 15.28
CA LYS A 464 8.07 46.89 16.68
C LYS A 464 9.53 46.96 17.15
N ASP A 465 10.26 45.85 17.05
CA ASP A 465 11.64 45.65 17.52
C ASP A 465 12.50 44.97 16.43
N LEU A 466 12.02 44.87 15.19
CA LEU A 466 12.78 44.30 14.08
C LEU A 466 13.17 45.38 13.06
N SER A 467 14.33 45.21 12.45
CA SER A 467 14.86 46.01 11.35
C SER A 467 14.32 45.66 9.95
N ALA A 468 13.39 44.68 9.88
CA ALA A 468 12.62 44.34 8.69
C ALA A 468 11.43 43.41 9.04
N ASP A 469 10.37 43.45 8.23
CA ASP A 469 9.25 42.52 8.30
C ASP A 469 9.66 41.08 7.92
N LEU A 470 9.05 40.09 8.57
CA LEU A 470 9.28 38.69 8.26
C LEU A 470 8.59 38.27 6.95
N VAL A 471 9.24 37.40 6.19
CA VAL A 471 8.78 36.96 4.87
C VAL A 471 8.17 35.56 4.97
N VAL A 472 6.92 35.41 4.52
CA VAL A 472 6.22 34.11 4.47
C VAL A 472 7.03 33.08 3.68
N GLY A 473 7.26 31.92 4.28
CA GLY A 473 8.12 30.86 3.74
C GLY A 473 9.61 31.02 4.06
N GLY A 474 10.02 32.13 4.68
CA GLY A 474 11.35 32.26 5.28
C GLY A 474 11.47 31.38 6.52
N ILE A 475 12.62 30.73 6.65
CA ILE A 475 13.02 29.98 7.84
C ILE A 475 13.78 30.94 8.76
N TYR A 476 13.39 31.02 10.03
CA TYR A 476 13.99 31.90 11.03
C TYR A 476 14.36 31.13 12.31
N CYS A 477 15.44 31.56 12.95
CA CYS A 477 15.93 31.02 14.21
C CYS A 477 15.89 32.11 15.28
N LEU A 478 15.13 31.90 16.35
CA LEU A 478 15.21 32.69 17.56
C LEU A 478 16.17 31.99 18.53
N GLU A 479 17.19 32.71 18.98
CA GLU A 479 18.02 32.33 20.11
C GLU A 479 17.94 33.39 21.21
N GLY A 480 18.14 33.00 22.46
CA GLY A 480 18.24 33.91 23.60
C GLY A 480 18.58 33.16 24.89
N THR A 481 18.61 33.87 26.01
CA THR A 481 18.65 33.26 27.36
C THR A 481 17.38 33.58 28.15
N ALA A 482 16.96 32.67 29.02
CA ALA A 482 15.84 32.87 29.93
C ALA A 482 16.12 32.27 31.32
N ARG A 483 15.48 32.80 32.35
CA ARG A 483 15.47 32.25 33.73
C ARG A 483 14.20 32.65 34.48
N VAL A 484 13.84 31.89 35.51
CA VAL A 484 12.73 32.20 36.44
C VAL A 484 13.25 32.47 37.85
N ASN A 485 12.40 32.99 38.75
CA ASN A 485 12.68 33.05 40.20
C ASN A 485 12.33 31.73 40.91
N GLU A 486 11.29 31.05 40.43
CA GLU A 486 10.78 29.77 40.90
C GLU A 486 9.85 29.18 39.82
N GLY A 487 9.35 27.96 40.05
CA GLY A 487 8.27 27.39 39.24
C GLY A 487 8.65 27.08 37.78
N SER A 488 7.73 27.33 36.84
CA SER A 488 7.93 26.97 35.43
C SER A 488 7.15 27.84 34.44
N VAL A 489 7.86 28.72 33.72
CA VAL A 489 7.25 29.61 32.71
C VAL A 489 7.57 29.11 31.30
N ASN A 490 6.57 28.99 30.44
CA ASN A 490 6.77 28.62 29.04
C ASN A 490 7.03 29.85 28.18
N THR A 491 8.09 29.81 27.36
CA THR A 491 8.34 30.75 26.26
C THR A 491 8.02 30.04 24.95
N ALA A 492 7.08 30.57 24.15
CA ALA A 492 6.65 29.99 22.89
C ALA A 492 6.76 30.97 21.71
N ILE A 493 6.94 30.44 20.50
CA ILE A 493 6.87 31.22 19.25
C ILE A 493 5.64 30.82 18.46
N TYR A 494 4.93 31.82 17.94
CA TYR A 494 3.90 31.64 16.94
C TYR A 494 4.35 32.20 15.60
N ASN A 495 4.03 31.50 14.51
CA ASN A 495 4.40 31.87 13.13
C ASN A 495 3.26 32.57 12.36
N GLY A 496 2.40 33.30 13.08
CA GLY A 496 1.23 33.95 12.53
C GLY A 496 -0.03 33.10 12.41
N SER A 497 0.03 31.82 12.82
CA SER A 497 -1.17 30.97 12.94
C SER A 497 -1.02 29.80 13.91
N GLN A 498 0.20 29.40 14.28
CA GLN A 498 0.45 28.17 15.04
C GLN A 498 1.65 28.35 15.96
N ASN A 499 1.61 27.74 17.15
CA ASN A 499 2.79 27.58 18.00
C ASN A 499 3.78 26.60 17.32
N VAL A 500 4.98 27.09 16.97
CA VAL A 500 6.03 26.30 16.29
C VAL A 500 7.09 25.74 17.24
N GLY A 501 7.04 26.11 18.52
CA GLY A 501 7.92 25.58 19.53
C GLY A 501 7.73 26.29 20.87
N THR A 502 7.72 25.50 21.94
CA THR A 502 7.70 25.96 23.33
C THR A 502 8.97 25.48 24.03
N THR A 503 9.57 26.35 24.83
CA THR A 503 10.62 26.02 25.80
C THR A 503 10.09 26.32 27.20
N THR A 504 10.01 25.30 28.06
CA THR A 504 9.66 25.47 29.47
C THR A 504 10.91 25.89 30.26
N VAL A 505 10.86 27.04 30.90
CA VAL A 505 11.97 27.63 31.67
C VAL A 505 11.73 27.35 33.15
N THR A 506 12.55 26.47 33.72
CA THR A 506 12.56 26.08 35.15
C THR A 506 13.84 26.49 35.87
N SER A 507 14.83 27.02 35.14
CA SER A 507 16.15 27.35 35.68
C SER A 507 16.14 28.71 36.39
N LEU A 508 16.80 28.76 37.56
CA LEU A 508 17.02 29.99 38.32
C LEU A 508 18.17 30.84 37.74
N THR A 509 19.02 30.23 36.92
CA THR A 509 20.13 30.89 36.20
C THR A 509 19.86 30.93 34.69
N PRO A 510 20.44 31.89 33.93
CA PRO A 510 20.17 32.03 32.50
C PRO A 510 20.51 30.76 31.71
N VAL A 511 19.49 30.08 31.18
CA VAL A 511 19.63 28.97 30.24
C VAL A 511 19.35 29.44 28.82
N ARG A 512 20.09 28.92 27.84
CA ARG A 512 19.84 29.23 26.43
C ARG A 512 18.59 28.52 25.93
N PHE A 513 17.82 29.21 25.09
CA PHE A 513 16.78 28.61 24.27
C PHE A 513 17.06 28.86 22.79
N ARG A 514 16.67 27.90 21.95
CA ARG A 514 16.70 27.94 20.49
C ARG A 514 15.37 27.39 19.97
N ILE A 515 14.73 28.08 19.03
CA ILE A 515 13.49 27.66 18.40
C ILE A 515 13.51 28.12 16.93
N PHE A 516 13.11 27.25 16.01
CA PHE A 516 12.95 27.59 14.59
C PHE A 516 11.49 27.80 14.21
N SER A 517 11.28 28.71 13.27
CA SER A 517 9.99 29.01 12.66
C SER A 517 10.11 28.95 11.14
N ILE A 518 9.00 28.61 10.46
CA ILE A 518 8.77 28.98 9.07
C ILE A 518 7.54 29.87 9.04
N GLU A 519 7.66 31.09 8.52
CA GLU A 519 6.56 32.05 8.62
C GLU A 519 5.40 31.71 7.69
N LYS A 520 4.20 31.71 8.27
CA LYS A 520 2.96 31.24 7.63
C LYS A 520 2.00 32.38 7.29
N SER A 521 2.22 33.56 7.87
CA SER A 521 1.43 34.78 7.69
C SER A 521 2.34 36.01 7.78
N LEU A 522 1.84 37.18 7.38
CA LEU A 522 2.46 38.49 7.64
C LEU A 522 1.99 39.11 8.97
N TYR A 523 1.11 38.40 9.70
CA TYR A 523 0.44 38.89 10.91
C TYR A 523 0.39 37.82 11.99
N GLY A 524 0.56 38.22 13.25
CA GLY A 524 0.44 37.35 14.43
C GLY A 524 1.68 36.49 14.71
N SER A 525 2.80 36.75 14.04
CA SER A 525 4.08 36.15 14.38
C SER A 525 4.62 36.83 15.63
N GLN A 526 4.85 36.06 16.69
CA GLN A 526 5.10 36.61 18.02
C GLN A 526 5.89 35.65 18.92
N ILE A 527 6.66 36.22 19.86
CA ILE A 527 7.08 35.53 21.08
C ILE A 527 5.97 35.74 22.11
N ILE A 528 5.57 34.70 22.83
CA ILE A 528 4.52 34.78 23.86
C ILE A 528 4.88 33.89 25.05
N LEU A 529 4.57 34.36 26.26
CA LEU A 529 4.70 33.56 27.48
C LEU A 529 3.41 32.79 27.79
N ALA A 530 3.53 31.70 28.56
CA ALA A 530 2.37 30.94 29.03
C ALA A 530 2.65 30.19 30.34
N GLY A 531 1.58 29.99 31.11
CA GLY A 531 1.61 29.17 32.33
C GLY A 531 2.09 29.89 33.60
N MET A 532 2.34 31.20 33.55
CA MET A 532 2.85 31.95 34.70
C MET A 532 1.92 31.84 35.93
N GLY A 533 2.49 31.46 37.06
CA GLY A 533 1.84 31.36 38.37
C GLY A 533 1.97 32.62 39.25
N GLY A 534 1.24 32.63 40.37
CA GLY A 534 0.99 33.81 41.20
C GLY A 534 2.19 34.59 41.74
N THR A 535 3.36 33.96 41.83
CA THR A 535 4.62 34.56 42.32
C THR A 535 5.75 34.49 41.29
N GLU A 536 5.46 34.00 40.08
CA GLU A 536 6.48 33.75 39.07
C GLU A 536 6.90 35.02 38.33
N ILE A 537 8.20 35.11 38.10
CA ILE A 537 8.90 36.14 37.34
C ILE A 537 9.81 35.42 36.36
N ILE A 538 9.72 35.77 35.07
CA ILE A 538 10.68 35.34 34.06
C ILE A 538 11.53 36.54 33.63
N TRP A 539 12.82 36.31 33.41
CA TRP A 539 13.73 37.23 32.75
C TRP A 539 14.11 36.63 31.40
N LEU A 540 14.03 37.44 30.34
CA LEU A 540 14.53 37.12 29.00
C LEU A 540 15.74 38.02 28.73
N GLY A 541 16.88 37.46 28.32
CA GLY A 541 18.09 38.23 28.10
C GLY A 541 17.97 39.20 26.93
N GLY A 542 18.46 40.44 27.09
CA GLY A 542 18.56 41.43 26.00
C GLY A 542 19.54 41.06 24.87
N ASN A 543 20.09 39.85 24.92
CA ASN A 543 20.90 39.19 23.90
C ASN A 543 20.09 38.23 23.00
N MET A 544 18.77 38.35 22.97
CA MET A 544 17.93 37.66 22.00
C MET A 544 18.34 38.03 20.57
N THR A 545 18.43 37.05 19.69
CA THR A 545 18.70 37.23 18.25
C THR A 545 17.63 36.54 17.44
N LEU A 546 17.11 37.16 16.39
CA LEU A 546 16.21 36.56 15.42
C LEU A 546 16.87 36.61 14.04
N ARG A 547 17.43 35.47 13.59
CA ARG A 547 18.20 35.40 12.34
C ARG A 547 17.52 34.54 11.30
N LYS A 548 17.46 35.03 10.05
CA LYS A 548 17.01 34.23 8.90
C LYS A 548 18.04 33.16 8.58
N VAL A 549 17.60 31.91 8.39
CA VAL A 549 18.45 30.80 7.93
C VAL A 549 18.70 30.95 6.43
N GLN A 550 19.93 30.66 5.98
CA GLN A 550 20.40 30.85 4.60
C GLN A 550 20.94 29.57 3.97
#